data_AF-A0A5J4QC27-F1
#
_entry.id   AF-A0A5J4QC27-F1
#
_cell.length_a   1.000
_cell.length_b   1.000
_cell.length_c   1.000
_cell.angle_alpha   90.00
_cell.angle_beta   90.00
_cell.angle_gamma   90.00
#
_symmetry.space_group_name_H-M   'P 1'
#
loop_
_entity.id
_entity.type
_entity.pdbx_description
1 polymer ?
#
loop_
_entity_poly.entity_id
_entity_poly.type
_entity_poly.pdbx_seq_one_letter_code
_entity_poly.pdbx_strand_id
1 'polypeptide(L)'
;MTAANTMTERFENLIEEVKEPTKVEHHHVIDIGSSKIFFSLIGMCIVILILSFAIYNQRQAISQYKNNDLKYRYIKMQGQATEENIYRLERQFKYRDSISIVRKQVEKYEQLVKERAERVERARRNDVKAERLGKEAEKNKTYSR
;
A
#
# COMPACT_ATOMS: atom_id res chain seq x y z
N MET A 1 86.85 17.00 25.08
CA MET A 1 85.63 16.95 24.25
C MET A 1 84.44 16.81 25.19
N THR A 2 83.41 17.58 24.94
CA THR A 2 82.75 18.41 25.94
C THR A 2 81.38 17.83 26.28
N ALA A 3 80.99 17.83 27.56
CA ALA A 3 79.69 17.32 28.05
C ALA A 3 78.46 17.84 27.28
N ALA A 4 78.60 19.00 26.62
CA ALA A 4 77.64 19.55 25.68
C ALA A 4 77.27 18.57 24.55
N ASN A 5 78.24 17.89 23.94
CA ASN A 5 77.99 16.99 22.81
C ASN A 5 77.18 15.75 23.24
N THR A 6 77.46 15.23 24.43
CA THR A 6 76.74 14.10 25.02
C THR A 6 75.29 14.47 25.36
N MET A 7 75.05 15.71 25.77
CA MET A 7 73.70 16.22 26.01
C MET A 7 72.92 16.40 24.70
N THR A 8 73.59 16.86 23.64
CA THR A 8 72.98 17.01 22.31
C THR A 8 72.57 15.66 21.71
N GLU A 9 73.43 14.65 21.74
CA GLU A 9 73.08 13.29 21.28
C GLU A 9 71.90 12.69 22.05
N ARG A 10 71.85 12.90 23.37
CA ARG A 10 70.70 12.45 24.17
C ARG A 10 69.41 13.17 23.79
N PHE A 11 69.50 14.46 23.48
CA PHE A 11 68.35 15.24 23.03
C PHE A 11 67.88 14.80 21.65
N GLU A 12 68.80 14.53 20.72
CA GLU A 12 68.48 14.03 19.39
C GLU A 12 67.81 12.65 19.45
N ASN A 13 68.32 11.73 20.28
CA ASN A 13 67.71 10.42 20.50
C ASN A 13 66.30 10.51 21.09
N LEU A 14 66.06 11.43 22.03
CA LEU A 14 64.71 11.63 22.60
C LEU A 14 63.74 12.24 21.59
N ILE A 15 64.22 13.13 20.72
CA ILE A 15 63.41 13.70 19.64
C ILE A 15 63.08 12.60 18.62
N GLU A 16 64.02 11.70 18.32
CA GLU A 16 63.80 10.58 17.41
C GLU A 16 62.83 9.54 18.00
N GLU A 17 62.92 9.25 19.29
CA GLU A 17 61.98 8.36 20.01
C GLU A 17 60.56 8.95 20.09
N VAL A 18 60.41 10.28 20.24
CA VAL A 18 59.11 10.97 20.22
C VAL A 18 58.55 11.13 18.81
N LYS A 19 59.41 11.10 17.78
CA LYS A 19 59.03 11.21 16.36
C LYS A 19 58.47 9.91 15.79
N GLU A 20 58.69 8.78 16.47
CA GLU A 20 57.97 7.53 16.14
C GLU A 20 56.45 7.77 16.24
N PRO A 21 55.69 7.50 15.17
CA PRO A 21 54.28 7.87 15.12
C PRO A 21 53.53 7.07 16.20
N THR A 22 53.12 7.76 17.25
CA THR A 22 52.29 7.18 18.31
C THR A 22 50.98 6.76 17.64
N LYS A 23 50.78 5.45 17.52
CA LYS A 23 49.59 4.88 16.89
C LYS A 23 48.39 5.13 17.80
N VAL A 24 47.71 6.26 17.62
CA VAL A 24 46.51 6.61 18.39
C VAL A 24 45.37 5.73 17.89
N GLU A 25 45.07 4.66 18.64
CA GLU A 25 43.87 3.87 18.39
C GLU A 25 42.63 4.64 18.87
N HIS A 26 41.80 5.08 17.94
CA HIS A 26 40.50 5.67 18.25
C HIS A 26 39.50 4.55 18.54
N HIS A 27 39.33 4.20 19.81
CA HIS A 27 38.26 3.31 20.25
C HIS A 27 36.94 4.09 20.32
N HIS A 28 35.98 3.78 19.44
CA HIS A 28 34.61 4.27 19.58
C HIS A 28 33.88 3.43 20.63
N VAL A 29 33.98 3.84 21.90
CA VAL A 29 33.17 3.29 22.97
C VAL A 29 31.80 4.00 22.92
N ILE A 30 30.77 3.28 22.50
CA ILE A 30 29.39 3.75 22.63
C ILE A 30 29.01 3.60 24.10
N ASP A 31 29.32 4.61 24.91
CA ASP A 31 28.82 4.67 26.28
C ASP A 31 27.33 5.02 26.23
N ILE A 32 26.49 4.01 26.39
CA ILE A 32 25.05 4.19 26.53
C ILE A 32 24.82 4.70 27.95
N GLY A 33 25.10 5.99 28.16
CA GLY A 33 25.20 6.66 29.47
C GLY A 33 23.92 6.67 30.32
N SER A 34 22.88 5.94 29.93
CA SER A 34 21.71 5.66 30.78
C SER A 34 21.07 4.35 30.37
N SER A 35 21.14 3.35 31.25
CA SER A 35 20.47 2.05 31.09
C SER A 35 18.98 2.21 30.74
N LYS A 36 18.33 3.25 31.28
CA LYS A 36 16.92 3.58 31.00
C LYS A 36 16.67 3.90 29.53
N ILE A 37 17.57 4.63 28.87
CA ILE A 37 17.43 4.99 27.45
C ILE A 37 17.64 3.75 26.58
N PHE A 38 18.61 2.88 26.95
CA PHE A 38 18.83 1.60 26.27
C PHE A 38 17.61 0.70 26.31
N PHE A 39 17.05 0.46 27.50
CA PHE A 39 15.86 -0.37 27.66
C PHE A 39 14.63 0.26 26.99
N SER A 40 14.51 1.59 27.01
CA SER A 40 13.46 2.32 26.28
C SER A 40 13.56 2.09 24.76
N LEU A 41 14.78 2.18 24.20
CA LEU A 41 15.01 1.93 22.78
C LEU A 41 14.71 0.47 22.40
N ILE A 42 15.11 -0.49 23.23
CA ILE A 42 14.75 -1.89 23.06
C ILE A 42 13.23 -2.08 23.11
N GLY A 43 12.56 -1.47 24.10
CA GLY A 43 11.10 -1.51 24.21
C GLY A 43 10.40 -0.94 22.98
N MET A 44 10.87 0.18 22.47
CA MET A 44 10.36 0.79 21.24
C MET A 44 10.55 -0.15 20.03
N CYS A 45 11.71 -0.78 19.88
CA CYS A 45 11.96 -1.77 18.82
C CYS A 45 11.00 -2.96 18.93
N ILE A 46 10.76 -3.49 20.14
CA ILE A 46 9.81 -4.60 20.37
C ILE A 46 8.39 -4.19 19.95
N VAL A 47 7.94 -2.99 20.35
CA VAL A 47 6.61 -2.48 19.96
C VAL A 47 6.49 -2.36 18.44
N ILE A 48 7.50 -1.81 17.76
CA ILE A 48 7.52 -1.71 16.29
C ILE A 48 7.42 -3.09 15.64
N LEU A 49 8.13 -4.10 16.17
CA LEU A 49 8.06 -5.48 15.65
C LEU A 49 6.67 -6.09 15.84
N ILE A 50 6.04 -5.89 17.00
CA ILE A 50 4.68 -6.36 17.27
C ILE A 50 3.68 -5.69 16.30
N LEU A 51 3.76 -4.37 16.12
CA LEU A 51 2.90 -3.63 15.19
C LEU A 51 3.11 -4.10 13.75
N SER A 52 4.37 -4.31 13.35
CA SER A 52 4.72 -4.84 12.02
C SER A 52 4.09 -6.21 11.78
N PHE A 53 4.16 -7.10 12.76
CA PHE A 53 3.54 -8.43 12.69
C PHE A 53 2.01 -8.35 12.62
N ALA A 54 1.39 -7.49 13.44
CA ALA A 54 -0.04 -7.26 13.41
C ALA A 54 -0.52 -6.75 12.04
N ILE A 55 0.19 -5.77 11.46
CA ILE A 55 -0.09 -5.24 10.12
C ILE A 55 0.07 -6.32 9.06
N TYR A 56 1.12 -7.15 9.15
CA TYR A 56 1.34 -8.25 8.21
C TYR A 56 0.16 -9.23 8.19
N ASN A 57 -0.29 -9.68 9.37
CA ASN A 57 -1.44 -10.58 9.48
C ASN A 57 -2.74 -9.93 8.97
N GLN A 58 -2.95 -8.65 9.29
CA GLN A 58 -4.09 -7.89 8.76
C GLN A 58 -4.05 -7.79 7.24
N ARG A 59 -2.89 -7.54 6.62
CA ARG A 59 -2.76 -7.48 5.15
C ARG A 59 -3.17 -8.79 4.48
N GLN A 60 -2.82 -9.93 5.07
CA GLN A 60 -3.25 -11.24 4.55
C GLN A 60 -4.78 -11.37 4.60
N ALA A 61 -5.41 -11.06 5.74
CA ALA A 61 -6.86 -11.10 5.90
C ALA A 61 -7.57 -10.14 4.92
N ILE A 62 -7.10 -8.90 4.81
CA ILE A 62 -7.64 -7.89 3.88
C ILE A 62 -7.56 -8.39 2.44
N SER A 63 -6.43 -9.01 2.06
CA SER A 63 -6.29 -9.57 0.71
C SER A 63 -7.28 -10.71 0.45
N GLN A 64 -7.56 -11.55 1.45
CA GLN A 64 -8.55 -12.63 1.33
C GLN A 64 -9.97 -12.06 1.18
N TYR A 65 -10.35 -11.07 2.00
CA TYR A 65 -11.66 -10.41 1.87
C TYR A 65 -11.86 -9.77 0.50
N LYS A 66 -10.84 -9.08 -0.02
CA LYS A 66 -10.89 -8.49 -1.36
C LYS A 66 -11.03 -9.53 -2.47
N ASN A 67 -10.38 -10.69 -2.32
CA ASN A 67 -10.51 -11.78 -3.28
C ASN A 67 -11.91 -12.41 -3.22
N ASN A 68 -12.46 -12.60 -2.01
CA ASN A 68 -13.79 -13.16 -1.82
C ASN A 68 -14.89 -12.24 -2.36
N ASP A 69 -14.78 -10.92 -2.15
CA ASP A 69 -15.68 -9.93 -2.78
C ASP A 69 -15.67 -10.05 -4.31
N LEU A 70 -14.47 -10.15 -4.90
CA LEU A 70 -14.33 -10.29 -6.34
C LEU A 70 -14.92 -11.61 -6.86
N LYS A 71 -14.72 -12.73 -6.14
CA LYS A 71 -15.34 -14.03 -6.47
C LYS A 71 -16.86 -13.92 -6.44
N TYR A 72 -17.43 -13.29 -5.41
CA TYR A 72 -18.87 -13.10 -5.28
C TYR A 72 -19.44 -12.26 -6.43
N ARG A 73 -18.83 -11.12 -6.74
CA ARG A 73 -19.25 -10.26 -7.85
C ARG A 73 -19.15 -10.96 -9.20
N TYR A 74 -18.12 -11.80 -9.40
CA TYR A 74 -18.00 -12.61 -10.61
C TYR A 74 -19.12 -13.64 -10.74
N ILE A 75 -19.45 -14.37 -9.68
CA ILE A 75 -20.57 -15.33 -9.69
C ILE A 75 -21.89 -14.61 -9.95
N LYS A 76 -22.09 -13.43 -9.34
CA LYS A 76 -23.26 -12.59 -9.57
C LYS A 76 -23.37 -12.14 -11.04
N MET A 77 -22.25 -11.80 -11.68
CA MET A 77 -22.19 -11.47 -13.10
C MET A 77 -22.56 -12.67 -13.99
N GLN A 78 -22.08 -13.87 -13.67
CA GLN A 78 -22.40 -15.09 -14.44
C GLN A 78 -23.86 -15.50 -14.32
N GLY A 79 -24.55 -15.11 -13.23
CA GLY A 79 -25.96 -15.42 -13.01
C GLY A 79 -26.23 -16.90 -12.66
N GLN A 80 -25.20 -17.73 -12.58
CA GLN A 80 -25.28 -19.16 -12.26
C GLN A 80 -24.08 -19.60 -11.41
N ALA A 81 -24.35 -20.37 -10.37
CA ALA A 81 -23.33 -20.90 -9.44
C ALA A 81 -23.15 -22.41 -9.64
N THR A 82 -22.89 -22.84 -10.87
CA THR A 82 -22.62 -24.25 -11.20
C THR A 82 -21.26 -24.68 -10.66
N GLU A 83 -21.12 -25.95 -10.26
CA GLU A 83 -19.87 -26.52 -9.76
C GLU A 83 -18.69 -26.29 -10.71
N GLU A 84 -18.90 -26.47 -12.02
CA GLU A 84 -17.86 -26.23 -13.03
C GLU A 84 -17.38 -24.77 -13.04
N ASN A 85 -18.31 -23.81 -12.93
CA ASN A 85 -17.98 -22.39 -12.92
C ASN A 85 -17.20 -22.00 -11.66
N ILE A 86 -17.59 -22.54 -10.50
CA ILE A 86 -16.88 -22.35 -9.23
C ILE A 86 -15.47 -22.95 -9.31
N TYR A 87 -15.35 -24.16 -9.84
CA TYR A 87 -14.06 -24.83 -10.01
C TYR A 87 -13.12 -24.07 -10.94
N ARG A 88 -13.62 -23.59 -12.08
CA ARG A 88 -12.86 -22.76 -13.02
C ARG A 88 -12.42 -21.44 -12.39
N LEU A 89 -13.29 -20.81 -11.62
CA LEU A 89 -13.00 -19.58 -10.88
C LEU A 89 -11.89 -19.82 -9.84
N GLU A 90 -11.98 -20.90 -9.06
CA GLU A 90 -10.94 -21.22 -8.06
C GLU A 90 -9.57 -21.46 -8.72
N ARG A 91 -9.56 -22.14 -9.87
CA ARG A 91 -8.34 -22.33 -10.67
C ARG A 91 -7.74 -21.00 -11.13
N GLN A 92 -8.56 -20.01 -11.50
CA GLN A 92 -8.09 -18.67 -11.85
C GLN A 92 -7.51 -17.94 -10.63
N PHE A 93 -8.10 -18.09 -9.45
CA PHE A 93 -7.59 -17.44 -8.23
C PHE A 93 -6.30 -18.04 -7.70
N LYS A 94 -5.88 -19.22 -8.21
CA LYS A 94 -4.56 -19.80 -7.91
C LYS A 94 -3.41 -18.95 -8.47
N TYR A 95 -3.63 -18.21 -9.55
CA TYR A 95 -2.60 -17.42 -10.22
C TYR A 95 -2.93 -15.92 -10.18
N ARG A 96 -1.99 -15.08 -9.70
CA ARG A 96 -2.22 -13.63 -9.54
C ARG A 96 -2.62 -12.92 -10.85
N ASP A 97 -2.05 -13.35 -11.98
CA ASP A 97 -2.34 -12.72 -13.27
C ASP A 97 -3.80 -12.94 -13.69
N SER A 98 -4.34 -14.13 -13.43
CA SER A 98 -5.73 -14.46 -13.72
C SER A 98 -6.72 -13.67 -12.85
N ILE A 99 -6.37 -13.32 -11.61
CA ILE A 99 -7.20 -12.45 -10.76
C ILE A 99 -7.38 -11.06 -11.41
N SER A 100 -6.35 -10.53 -12.05
CA SER A 100 -6.44 -9.23 -12.75
C SER A 100 -7.41 -9.27 -13.94
N ILE A 101 -7.46 -10.41 -14.64
CA ILE A 101 -8.36 -10.64 -15.76
C ILE A 101 -9.81 -10.72 -15.25
N VAL A 102 -10.05 -11.50 -14.18
CA VAL A 102 -11.37 -11.60 -13.54
C VAL A 102 -11.85 -10.23 -13.09
N ARG A 103 -10.97 -9.43 -12.46
CA ARG A 103 -11.30 -8.06 -12.05
C ARG A 103 -11.77 -7.19 -13.22
N LYS A 104 -11.03 -7.19 -14.32
CA LYS A 104 -11.40 -6.43 -15.53
C LYS A 104 -12.74 -6.88 -16.12
N GLN A 105 -13.03 -8.19 -16.10
CA GLN A 105 -14.31 -8.71 -16.59
C GLN A 105 -15.48 -8.21 -15.74
N VAL A 106 -15.36 -8.31 -14.41
CA VAL A 106 -16.39 -7.84 -13.47
C VAL A 106 -16.59 -6.33 -13.59
N GLU A 107 -15.51 -5.54 -13.60
CA GLU A 107 -15.58 -4.08 -13.71
C GLU A 107 -16.27 -3.66 -15.01
N LYS A 108 -15.92 -4.29 -16.14
CA LYS A 108 -16.55 -4.01 -17.44
C LYS A 108 -18.04 -4.34 -17.42
N TYR A 109 -18.43 -5.48 -16.85
CA TYR A 109 -19.83 -5.85 -16.75
C TYR A 109 -20.63 -4.86 -15.90
N GLU A 110 -20.11 -4.47 -14.73
CA GLU A 110 -20.79 -3.52 -13.85
C GLU A 110 -20.92 -2.13 -14.47
N GLN A 111 -19.91 -1.67 -15.21
CA GLN A 111 -20.00 -0.44 -15.99
C GLN A 111 -21.12 -0.53 -17.03
N LEU A 112 -21.20 -1.63 -17.78
CA LEU A 112 -22.26 -1.82 -18.78
C LEU A 112 -23.65 -1.90 -18.15
N VAL A 113 -23.79 -2.55 -16.99
CA VAL A 113 -25.06 -2.61 -16.24
C VAL A 113 -25.46 -1.22 -15.77
N LYS A 114 -24.51 -0.44 -15.22
CA LYS A 114 -24.75 0.93 -14.77
C LYS A 114 -25.18 1.82 -15.94
N GLU A 115 -24.47 1.79 -17.06
CA GLU A 115 -24.84 2.56 -18.25
C GLU A 115 -26.22 2.19 -18.79
N ARG A 116 -26.57 0.90 -18.80
CA ARG A 116 -27.90 0.46 -19.22
C ARG A 116 -28.97 1.00 -18.28
N ALA A 117 -28.76 0.93 -16.96
CA ALA A 117 -29.68 1.47 -15.98
C ALA A 117 -29.86 2.99 -16.14
N GLU A 118 -28.78 3.73 -16.34
CA GLU A 118 -28.83 5.17 -16.61
C GLU A 118 -29.58 5.49 -17.92
N ARG A 119 -29.37 4.72 -18.98
CA ARG A 119 -30.10 4.90 -20.25
C ARG A 119 -31.60 4.67 -20.08
N VAL A 120 -31.99 3.61 -19.36
CA VAL A 120 -33.41 3.31 -19.07
C VAL A 120 -34.04 4.42 -18.24
N GLU A 121 -33.35 4.91 -17.22
CA GLU A 121 -33.85 5.99 -16.37
C GLU A 121 -33.99 7.31 -17.15
N ARG A 122 -33.04 7.62 -18.05
CA ARG A 122 -33.16 8.78 -18.94
C ARG A 122 -34.35 8.65 -19.90
N ALA A 123 -34.56 7.48 -20.48
CA ALA A 123 -35.72 7.23 -21.34
C ALA A 123 -37.03 7.45 -20.58
N ARG A 124 -37.16 6.88 -19.38
CA ARG A 124 -38.33 7.07 -18.51
C ARG A 124 -38.60 8.56 -18.20
N ARG A 125 -37.56 9.33 -17.90
CA ARG A 125 -37.69 10.78 -17.64
C ARG A 125 -38.14 11.55 -18.87
N ASN A 126 -37.63 11.19 -20.04
CA ASN A 126 -38.02 11.81 -21.31
C ASN A 126 -39.47 11.50 -21.67
N ASP A 127 -39.91 10.25 -21.48
CA ASP A 127 -41.30 9.85 -21.73
C ASP A 127 -42.28 10.62 -20.84
N VAL A 128 -41.98 10.73 -19.54
CA VAL A 128 -42.79 11.53 -18.60
C VAL A 128 -42.82 12.99 -19.00
N LYS A 129 -41.71 13.56 -19.50
CA LYS A 129 -41.65 14.94 -19.96
C LYS A 129 -42.47 15.13 -21.25
N ALA A 130 -42.38 14.20 -22.19
CA ALA A 130 -43.14 14.22 -23.44
C ALA A 130 -44.65 14.14 -23.19
N GLU A 131 -45.09 13.28 -22.26
CA GLU A 131 -46.50 13.17 -21.87
C GLU A 131 -47.03 14.47 -21.25
N ARG A 132 -46.25 15.13 -20.39
CA ARG A 132 -46.62 16.43 -19.80
C ARG A 132 -46.75 17.52 -20.86
N LEU A 133 -45.76 17.63 -21.75
CA LEU A 133 -45.79 18.60 -22.85
C LEU A 133 -46.96 18.34 -23.81
N GLY A 134 -47.29 17.06 -24.07
CA GLY A 134 -48.46 16.68 -24.85
C GLY A 134 -49.77 17.18 -24.22
N LYS A 135 -49.95 16.94 -22.92
CA LYS A 135 -51.13 17.42 -22.17
C LYS A 135 -51.23 18.95 -22.13
N GLU A 136 -50.12 19.65 -22.00
CA GLU A 136 -50.08 21.12 -22.05
C GLU A 136 -50.46 21.66 -23.44
N ALA A 137 -49.94 21.05 -24.50
CA ALA A 137 -50.26 21.42 -25.88
C ALA A 137 -51.74 21.18 -26.21
N GLU A 138 -52.33 20.08 -25.74
CA GLU A 138 -53.77 19.81 -25.88
C GLU A 138 -54.62 20.86 -25.15
N LYS A 139 -54.29 21.16 -23.88
CA LYS A 139 -54.97 22.22 -23.11
C LYS A 139 -54.93 23.56 -23.85
N ASN A 140 -53.76 23.99 -24.32
CA ASN A 140 -53.61 25.27 -25.02
C ASN A 140 -54.42 25.33 -26.32
N LYS A 141 -54.56 24.21 -27.04
CA LYS A 141 -55.41 24.14 -28.24
C LYS A 141 -56.90 24.27 -27.90
N THR A 142 -57.35 23.68 -26.80
CA THR A 142 -58.74 23.81 -26.34
C THR A 142 -59.09 25.22 -25.90
N TYR A 143 -58.17 25.97 -25.29
CA TYR A 143 -58.39 27.37 -24.89
C TYR A 143 -58.34 28.38 -26.06
N SER A 144 -57.76 28.01 -27.20
CA SER A 144 -57.59 28.90 -28.36
C SER A 144 -58.68 28.73 -29.43
N ARG A 145 -59.75 27.98 -29.11
CA ARG A 145 -60.86 27.65 -30.02
C ARG A 145 -62.17 28.15 -29.42
#